data_AF-R5KZ46-F1
#
_entry.id   AF-R5KZ46-F1
#
_cell.length_a   1.000
_cell.length_b   1.000
_cell.length_c   1.000
_cell.angle_alpha   90.00
_cell.angle_beta   90.00
_cell.angle_gamma   90.00
#
_symmetry.space_group_name_H-M   'P 1'
#
loop_
_entity.id
_entity.type
_entity.pdbx_description
1 polymer ?
#
loop_
_entity_poly.entity_id
_entity_poly.type
_entity_poly.pdbx_seq_one_letter_code
_entity_poly.pdbx_strand_id
1 'polypeptide(L)'
;MKKTIILLLMVCIFIPLQAQISVTKRDVVCKTNFGNQKLIYAEKDSIGAFALSLASNNKYHGNVIVGLGDKEKALVTLKSMYEYENKDGDVIELNNPTNNNATYERVLGTWMFVIYAEHSDKIYGYLAKRQIKKMITALEEYPKQE
;
A
#
# COMPACT_ATOMS: atom_id res chain seq x y z
N MET A 1 21.20 33.31 51.37
CA MET A 1 20.68 34.42 50.55
C MET A 1 20.23 33.88 49.20
N LYS A 2 18.97 34.18 48.82
CA LYS A 2 18.38 34.33 47.47
C LYS A 2 18.63 33.20 46.43
N LYS A 3 17.59 32.43 46.07
CA LYS A 3 16.75 32.55 44.83
C LYS A 3 17.62 32.30 43.56
N THR A 4 17.41 31.29 42.71
CA THR A 4 16.28 31.03 41.80
C THR A 4 16.60 29.72 41.03
N ILE A 5 15.69 28.73 40.93
CA ILE A 5 14.74 28.46 39.84
C ILE A 5 15.35 27.93 38.51
N ILE A 6 15.13 26.62 38.27
CA ILE A 6 14.57 25.94 37.06
C ILE A 6 15.08 26.35 35.67
N LEU A 7 15.57 25.38 34.88
CA LEU A 7 14.94 25.04 33.58
C LEU A 7 15.34 23.65 33.06
N LEU A 8 14.37 22.74 33.11
CA LEU A 8 14.33 21.48 32.39
C LEU A 8 14.25 21.78 30.88
N LEU A 9 15.32 21.54 30.12
CA LEU A 9 15.24 21.60 28.65
C LEU A 9 14.92 20.20 28.10
N MET A 10 13.70 19.75 28.39
CA MET A 10 13.08 18.62 27.69
C MET A 10 12.68 19.15 26.31
N VAL A 11 13.57 19.00 25.32
CA VAL A 11 13.24 19.31 23.92
C VAL A 11 12.35 18.18 23.39
N CYS A 12 11.09 18.18 23.84
CA CYS A 12 10.02 17.52 23.11
C CYS A 12 9.74 18.37 21.87
N ILE A 13 10.30 17.99 20.74
CA ILE A 13 9.86 18.50 19.45
C ILE A 13 8.48 17.87 19.19
N PHE A 14 7.45 18.44 19.84
CA PHE A 14 6.08 18.26 19.39
C PHE A 14 5.99 18.99 18.05
N ILE A 15 5.86 18.24 16.96
CA ILE A 15 5.33 18.77 15.71
C ILE A 15 3.86 18.37 15.68
N PRO A 16 2.91 19.15 16.26
CA PRO A 16 1.51 18.94 15.98
C PRO A 16 1.24 19.74 14.71
N LEU A 17 1.53 19.16 13.56
CA LEU A 17 1.03 19.73 12.33
C LEU A 17 0.41 18.60 11.54
N GLN A 18 -0.92 18.57 11.58
CA GLN A 18 -1.74 18.12 10.47
C GLN A 18 -1.34 18.94 9.23
N ALA A 19 -0.14 18.69 8.69
CA ALA A 19 0.17 19.05 7.33
C ALA A 19 -0.81 18.21 6.53
N GLN A 20 -1.83 18.85 5.99
CA GLN A 20 -2.58 18.29 4.89
C GLN A 20 -1.55 18.11 3.77
N ILE A 21 -0.99 16.90 3.70
CA ILE A 21 0.14 16.57 2.83
C ILE A 21 -0.33 16.75 1.39
N SER A 22 0.08 17.85 0.75
CA SER A 22 -0.20 18.07 -0.66
C SER A 22 0.64 17.11 -1.49
N VAL A 23 -0.01 16.28 -2.30
CA VAL A 23 0.64 15.36 -3.24
C VAL A 23 1.00 16.15 -4.49
N THR A 24 2.28 16.20 -4.86
CA THR A 24 2.76 16.98 -6.00
C THR A 24 2.39 16.36 -7.34
N LYS A 25 2.34 15.02 -7.42
CA LYS A 25 1.93 14.27 -8.61
C LYS A 25 1.18 13.00 -8.22
N ARG A 26 0.09 12.70 -8.91
CA ARG A 26 -0.66 11.46 -8.75
C ARG A 26 -1.00 10.88 -10.12
N ASP A 27 -0.68 9.61 -10.32
CA ASP A 27 -0.91 8.90 -11.56
C ASP A 27 -1.55 7.53 -11.32
N VAL A 28 -2.40 7.09 -12.25
CA VAL A 28 -2.98 5.74 -12.24
C VAL A 28 -2.23 4.91 -13.27
N VAL A 29 -1.16 4.26 -12.80
CA VAL A 29 -0.25 3.42 -13.59
C VAL A 29 -0.99 2.27 -14.26
N CYS A 30 -1.92 1.64 -13.53
CA CYS A 30 -2.73 0.55 -14.06
C CYS A 30 -4.11 0.54 -13.40
N LYS A 31 -5.15 0.26 -14.19
CA LYS A 31 -6.52 0.04 -13.71
C LYS A 31 -7.02 -1.28 -14.26
N THR A 32 -7.59 -2.13 -13.40
CA THR A 32 -8.19 -3.38 -13.86
C THR A 32 -9.52 -3.14 -14.55
N ASN A 33 -10.00 -4.14 -15.32
CA ASN A 33 -11.22 -4.02 -16.15
C ASN A 33 -12.49 -3.65 -15.34
N PHE A 34 -12.50 -3.84 -14.02
CA PHE A 34 -13.63 -3.47 -13.16
C PHE A 34 -13.38 -2.21 -12.33
N GLY A 35 -12.23 -1.55 -12.48
CA GLY A 35 -11.87 -0.32 -11.78
C GLY A 35 -11.68 -0.40 -10.26
N ASN A 36 -12.00 -1.57 -9.69
CA ASN A 36 -11.93 -1.86 -8.26
C ASN A 36 -10.50 -2.10 -7.76
N GLN A 37 -9.54 -2.28 -8.66
CA GLN A 37 -8.13 -2.37 -8.29
C GLN A 37 -7.32 -1.45 -9.18
N LYS A 38 -6.46 -0.66 -8.55
CA LYS A 38 -5.56 0.28 -9.22
C LYS A 38 -4.15 0.11 -8.67
N LEU A 39 -3.17 0.19 -9.56
CA LEU A 39 -1.80 0.54 -9.19
C LEU A 39 -1.67 2.05 -9.41
N ILE A 40 -1.31 2.76 -8.35
CA ILE A 40 -1.15 4.21 -8.37
C ILE A 40 0.29 4.57 -8.04
N TYR A 41 0.72 5.71 -8.60
CA TYR A 41 1.96 6.38 -8.23
C TYR A 41 1.59 7.71 -7.58
N ALA A 42 2.27 8.04 -6.50
CA ALA A 42 2.17 9.34 -5.85
C ALA A 42 3.56 9.86 -5.53
N GLU A 43 3.78 11.14 -5.79
CA GLU A 43 5.05 11.81 -5.53
C GLU A 43 4.85 12.98 -4.58
N LYS A 44 5.79 13.11 -3.64
CA LYS A 44 5.89 14.24 -2.73
C LYS A 44 7.36 14.57 -2.53
N ASP A 45 7.72 15.85 -2.67
CA ASP A 45 9.09 16.33 -2.46
C ASP A 45 10.14 15.52 -3.25
N SER A 46 9.82 15.18 -4.50
CA SER A 46 10.62 14.31 -5.39
C SER A 46 10.81 12.86 -4.91
N ILE A 47 10.09 12.45 -3.87
CA ILE A 47 10.01 11.07 -3.40
C ILE A 47 8.73 10.44 -3.95
N GLY A 48 8.90 9.58 -4.94
CA GLY A 48 7.84 8.81 -5.57
C GLY A 48 7.60 7.47 -4.88
N ALA A 49 6.34 7.10 -4.68
CA ALA A 49 5.95 5.79 -4.16
C ALA A 49 4.75 5.22 -4.92
N PHE A 50 4.80 3.91 -5.15
CA PHE A 50 3.71 3.13 -5.69
C PHE A 50 2.84 2.57 -4.58
N ALA A 51 1.56 2.39 -4.87
CA ALA A 51 0.61 1.73 -3.97
C ALA A 51 -0.47 0.98 -4.75
N LEU A 52 -1.02 -0.06 -4.14
CA LEU A 52 -2.31 -0.63 -4.56
C LEU A 52 -3.43 0.17 -3.90
N SER A 53 -4.47 0.45 -4.67
CA SER A 53 -5.74 0.98 -4.18
C SER A 53 -6.84 0.00 -4.55
N LEU A 54 -7.33 -0.75 -3.56
CA LEU A 54 -8.32 -1.81 -3.74
C LEU A 54 -9.66 -1.39 -3.14
N ALA A 55 -10.74 -1.61 -3.88
CA ALA A 55 -12.09 -1.44 -3.34
C ALA A 55 -12.25 -2.35 -2.12
N SER A 56 -12.66 -1.76 -1.00
CA SER A 56 -12.90 -2.49 0.24
C SER A 56 -14.20 -3.27 0.18
N ASN A 57 -14.25 -4.41 0.89
CA ASN A 57 -15.47 -5.12 1.21
C ASN A 57 -16.45 -4.27 2.06
N ASN A 58 -15.98 -3.20 2.69
CA ASN A 58 -16.78 -2.26 3.45
C ASN A 58 -16.92 -0.91 2.71
N LYS A 59 -18.14 -0.64 2.22
CA LYS A 59 -18.47 0.60 1.49
C LYS A 59 -18.26 1.90 2.29
N TYR A 60 -18.16 1.82 3.62
CA TYR A 60 -17.95 2.98 4.50
C TYR A 60 -16.47 3.23 4.82
N HIS A 61 -15.55 2.31 4.51
CA HIS A 61 -14.13 2.41 4.87
C HIS A 61 -13.24 2.99 3.76
N GLY A 62 -13.80 3.35 2.61
CA GLY A 62 -12.98 3.72 1.45
C GLY A 62 -12.11 2.55 0.96
N ASN A 63 -11.10 2.84 0.14
CA ASN A 63 -10.25 1.79 -0.43
C ASN A 63 -9.21 1.28 0.58
N VAL A 64 -8.86 0.00 0.48
CA VAL A 64 -7.65 -0.56 1.12
C VAL A 64 -6.44 -0.08 0.33
N ILE A 65 -5.55 0.65 1.01
CA ILE A 65 -4.31 1.16 0.44
C ILE A 65 -3.15 0.29 0.92
N VAL A 66 -2.36 -0.21 -0.03
CA VAL A 66 -1.16 -1.02 0.24
C VAL A 66 0.02 -0.26 -0.33
N GLY A 67 0.80 0.40 0.50
CA GLY A 67 2.03 1.07 0.05
C GLY A 67 3.02 0.02 -0.44
N LEU A 68 3.64 0.21 -1.60
CA LEU A 68 4.60 -0.72 -2.20
C LEU A 68 6.03 -0.16 -2.24
N GLY A 69 6.21 1.14 -1.99
CA GLY A 69 7.51 1.80 -2.03
C GLY A 69 7.91 2.23 -3.45
N ASP A 70 9.20 2.29 -3.72
CA ASP A 70 9.74 2.62 -5.05
C ASP A 70 9.40 1.55 -6.10
N LYS A 71 9.77 1.81 -7.37
CA LYS A 71 9.46 0.91 -8.50
C LYS A 71 10.06 -0.49 -8.31
N GLU A 72 11.26 -0.59 -7.76
CA GLU A 72 11.94 -1.87 -7.57
C GLU A 72 11.24 -2.70 -6.50
N LYS A 73 10.96 -2.11 -5.33
CA LYS A 73 10.20 -2.77 -4.25
C LYS A 73 8.82 -3.18 -4.72
N ALA A 74 8.12 -2.31 -5.44
CA ALA A 74 6.82 -2.63 -5.99
C ALA A 74 6.85 -3.81 -6.98
N LEU A 75 7.87 -3.88 -7.84
CA LEU A 75 8.05 -5.04 -8.73
C LEU A 75 8.33 -6.33 -7.95
N VAL A 76 9.22 -6.28 -6.94
CA VAL A 76 9.55 -7.44 -6.10
C VAL A 76 8.30 -7.96 -5.40
N THR A 77 7.53 -7.10 -4.73
CA THR A 77 6.30 -7.50 -4.04
C THR A 77 5.29 -8.09 -5.02
N LEU A 78 5.02 -7.43 -6.16
CA LEU A 78 4.04 -7.94 -7.13
C LEU A 78 4.47 -9.27 -7.77
N LYS A 79 5.76 -9.45 -8.09
CA LYS A 79 6.29 -10.71 -8.63
C LYS A 79 6.19 -11.83 -7.60
N SER A 80 6.57 -11.56 -6.35
CA SER A 80 6.42 -12.51 -5.24
C SER A 80 4.96 -12.97 -5.09
N MET A 81 4.00 -12.05 -5.15
CA MET A 81 2.57 -12.41 -5.12
C MET A 81 2.13 -13.18 -6.37
N TYR A 82 2.65 -12.85 -7.55
CA TYR A 82 2.31 -13.55 -8.78
C TYR A 82 2.83 -15.00 -8.78
N GLU A 83 4.05 -15.20 -8.29
CA GLU A 83 4.75 -16.48 -8.24
C GLU A 83 4.29 -17.36 -7.07
N TYR A 84 3.70 -16.77 -6.02
CA TYR A 84 3.24 -17.47 -4.82
C TYR A 84 2.44 -18.75 -5.14
N GLU A 85 2.98 -19.91 -4.80
CA GLU A 85 2.30 -21.19 -5.01
C GLU A 85 1.34 -21.49 -3.86
N ASN A 86 0.18 -22.02 -4.20
CA ASN A 86 -0.95 -22.14 -3.30
C ASN A 86 -0.63 -23.06 -2.11
N LYS A 87 -0.75 -22.50 -0.92
CA LYS A 87 -0.88 -23.24 0.34
C LYS A 87 -2.13 -22.72 1.02
N ASP A 88 -3.14 -23.56 1.10
CA ASP A 88 -4.44 -23.19 1.64
C ASP A 88 -4.30 -22.79 3.12
N GLY A 89 -4.85 -21.64 3.49
CA GLY A 89 -4.80 -21.12 4.86
C GLY A 89 -3.53 -20.36 5.28
N ASP A 90 -2.55 -20.19 4.40
CA ASP A 90 -1.34 -19.42 4.74
C ASP A 90 -1.63 -17.91 4.81
N VAL A 91 -1.15 -17.28 5.88
CA VAL A 91 -1.07 -15.82 6.01
C VAL A 91 0.25 -15.36 5.40
N ILE A 92 0.15 -14.45 4.45
CA ILE A 92 1.25 -13.92 3.66
C ILE A 92 1.53 -12.51 4.14
N GLU A 93 2.69 -12.30 4.77
CA GLU A 93 3.18 -10.97 5.08
C GLU A 93 3.71 -10.33 3.80
N LEU A 94 3.12 -9.20 3.39
CA LEU A 94 3.52 -8.53 2.15
C LEU A 94 4.85 -7.75 2.31
N ASN A 95 5.35 -7.62 3.54
CA ASN A 95 6.59 -6.91 3.89
C ASN A 95 6.67 -5.51 3.26
N ASN A 96 5.52 -4.84 3.22
CA ASN A 96 5.34 -3.58 2.55
C ASN A 96 5.23 -2.44 3.56
N PRO A 97 5.49 -1.16 3.19
CA PRO A 97 5.50 -0.03 4.12
C PRO A 97 4.29 0.14 5.04
N THR A 98 3.10 -0.32 4.62
CA THR A 98 1.86 -0.23 5.42
C THR A 98 1.54 -1.54 6.16
N ASN A 99 2.51 -2.46 6.27
CA ASN A 99 2.45 -3.71 7.03
C ASN A 99 1.17 -4.54 6.80
N ASN A 100 0.76 -4.65 5.54
CA ASN A 100 -0.42 -5.42 5.18
C ASN A 100 -0.08 -6.91 5.17
N ASN A 101 -1.04 -7.72 5.59
CA ASN A 101 -1.05 -9.15 5.36
C ASN A 101 -2.09 -9.51 4.30
N ALA A 102 -1.96 -10.71 3.75
CA ALA A 102 -2.90 -11.27 2.81
C ALA A 102 -3.11 -12.76 3.06
N THR A 103 -4.26 -13.27 2.67
CA THR A 103 -4.45 -14.71 2.46
C THR A 103 -4.62 -14.99 0.97
N TYR A 104 -4.42 -16.23 0.56
CA TYR A 104 -4.68 -16.67 -0.81
C TYR A 104 -5.75 -17.75 -0.83
N GLU A 105 -6.97 -17.37 -1.21
CA GLU A 105 -8.16 -18.21 -1.06
C GLU A 105 -9.10 -18.15 -2.27
N ARG A 106 -10.06 -19.08 -2.32
CA ARG A 106 -11.09 -19.11 -3.37
C ARG A 106 -12.25 -18.19 -3.04
N VAL A 107 -12.38 -17.12 -3.81
CA VAL A 107 -13.48 -16.15 -3.74
C VAL A 107 -14.32 -16.28 -5.00
N LEU A 108 -15.60 -16.63 -4.85
CA LEU A 108 -16.53 -16.85 -5.98
C LEU A 108 -15.94 -17.77 -7.08
N GLY A 109 -15.29 -18.86 -6.67
CA GLY A 109 -14.68 -19.84 -7.58
C GLY A 109 -13.36 -19.39 -8.22
N THR A 110 -12.85 -18.20 -7.91
CA THR A 110 -11.57 -17.69 -8.40
C THR A 110 -10.56 -17.59 -7.26
N TRP A 111 -9.34 -18.06 -7.47
CA TRP A 111 -8.25 -17.83 -6.52
C TRP A 111 -7.81 -16.36 -6.52
N MET A 112 -7.85 -15.73 -5.35
CA MET A 112 -7.54 -14.32 -5.17
C MET A 112 -6.77 -14.11 -3.88
N PHE A 113 -5.91 -13.08 -3.89
CA PHE A 113 -5.41 -12.51 -2.65
C PHE A 113 -6.53 -11.72 -1.99
N VAL A 114 -6.74 -11.99 -0.71
CA VAL A 114 -7.53 -11.15 0.19
C VAL A 114 -6.53 -10.34 1.00
N ILE A 115 -6.42 -9.05 0.69
CA ILE A 115 -5.41 -8.17 1.27
C ILE A 115 -6.10 -7.28 2.28
N TYR A 116 -5.68 -7.39 3.54
CA TYR A 116 -6.29 -6.72 4.66
C TYR A 116 -5.75 -5.30 4.82
N ALA A 117 -6.61 -4.39 5.30
CA ALA A 117 -6.18 -3.06 5.71
C ALA A 117 -5.21 -3.14 6.89
N GLU A 118 -4.35 -2.14 7.00
CA GLU A 118 -3.43 -2.02 8.13
C GLU A 118 -4.22 -2.11 9.45
N HIS A 119 -3.81 -3.03 10.32
CA HIS A 119 -4.43 -3.31 11.63
C HIS A 119 -5.92 -3.73 11.61
N SER A 120 -6.43 -4.30 10.51
CA SER A 120 -7.81 -4.80 10.44
C SER A 120 -7.95 -6.17 9.77
N ASP A 121 -8.61 -7.12 10.42
CA ASP A 121 -8.98 -8.43 9.85
C ASP A 121 -10.36 -8.45 9.16
N LYS A 122 -11.11 -7.35 9.27
CA LYS A 122 -12.50 -7.23 8.75
C LYS A 122 -12.60 -6.45 7.47
N ILE A 123 -11.56 -5.70 7.13
CA ILE A 123 -11.55 -4.75 6.03
C ILE A 123 -10.47 -5.19 5.07
N TYR A 124 -10.88 -5.55 3.86
CA TYR A 124 -9.97 -6.13 2.89
C TYR A 124 -10.39 -5.81 1.46
N GLY A 125 -9.42 -5.91 0.55
CA GLY A 125 -9.62 -5.81 -0.89
C GLY A 125 -9.14 -7.07 -1.59
N TYR A 126 -9.68 -7.32 -2.79
CA TYR A 126 -9.35 -8.52 -3.56
C TYR A 126 -8.40 -8.22 -4.71
N LEU A 127 -7.43 -9.12 -4.95
CA LEU A 127 -6.53 -9.03 -6.08
C LEU A 127 -6.20 -10.41 -6.67
N ALA A 128 -6.57 -10.65 -7.93
CA ALA A 128 -6.27 -11.91 -8.62
C ALA A 128 -4.92 -11.85 -9.34
N LYS A 129 -4.21 -12.99 -9.45
CA LYS A 129 -2.93 -13.10 -10.17
C LYS A 129 -2.96 -12.55 -11.60
N ARG A 130 -4.06 -12.71 -12.34
CA ARG A 130 -4.21 -12.12 -13.69
C ARG A 130 -4.11 -10.59 -13.69
N GLN A 131 -4.57 -9.93 -12.63
CA GLN A 131 -4.48 -8.48 -12.49
C GLN A 131 -3.09 -8.08 -12.02
N ILE A 132 -2.48 -8.85 -11.13
CA ILE A 132 -1.08 -8.67 -10.71
C ILE A 132 -0.16 -8.70 -11.94
N LYS A 133 -0.34 -9.68 -12.84
CA LYS A 133 0.43 -9.77 -14.09
C LYS A 133 0.32 -8.49 -14.92
N LYS A 134 -0.89 -7.93 -15.08
CA LYS A 134 -1.09 -6.66 -15.80
C LYS A 134 -0.39 -5.49 -15.10
N MET A 135 -0.45 -5.45 -13.78
CA MET A 135 0.21 -4.41 -12.98
C MET A 135 1.73 -4.51 -13.08
N ILE A 136 2.31 -5.72 -13.10
CA ILE A 136 3.75 -5.93 -13.33
C ILE A 136 4.14 -5.36 -14.70
N THR A 137 3.45 -5.74 -15.78
CA THR A 137 3.74 -5.23 -17.13
C THR A 137 3.65 -3.71 -17.19
N ALA A 138 2.57 -3.12 -16.66
CA ALA A 138 2.41 -1.67 -16.62
C ALA A 138 3.50 -0.97 -15.81
N LEU A 139 3.94 -1.58 -14.69
CA LEU A 139 5.01 -1.04 -13.86
C LEU A 139 6.38 -1.14 -14.55
N GLU A 140 6.65 -2.22 -15.27
CA GLU A 140 7.89 -2.40 -16.06
C GLU A 140 7.99 -1.31 -17.16
N GLU A 141 6.88 -1.05 -17.86
CA GLU A 141 6.75 -0.01 -18.90
C GLU A 141 6.70 1.42 -18.34
N TYR A 142 6.40 1.59 -17.04
CA TYR A 142 6.32 2.91 -16.43
C TYR A 142 7.68 3.63 -16.47
N PRO A 143 7.77 4.86 -17.00
CA PRO A 143 9.06 5.55 -17.16
C PRO A 143 9.79 5.70 -15.82
N LYS A 144 11.13 5.59 -15.85
CA LYS A 144 11.95 5.97 -14.69
C LYS A 144 11.70 7.45 -14.42
N GLN A 145 11.37 7.78 -13.18
CA GLN A 145 11.31 9.17 -12.74
C GLN A 145 12.78 9.59 -12.54
N GLU A 146 13.25 10.55 -13.32
CA GLU A 146 14.61 11.12 -13.23
C GLU A 146 14.78 11.97 -11.96
#